data_AF-A0A7W3T3B7-F1
#
_entry.id   AF-A0A7W3T3B7-F1
#
_cell.length_a   1.000
_cell.length_b   1.000
_cell.length_c   1.000
_cell.angle_alpha   90.00
_cell.angle_beta   90.00
_cell.angle_gamma   90.00
#
_symmetry.space_group_name_H-M   'P 1'
#
loop_
_entity.id
_entity.type
_entity.pdbx_description
1 polymer ?
#
loop_
_entity_poly.entity_id
_entity_poly.type
_entity_poly.pdbx_seq_one_letter_code
_entity_poly.pdbx_strand_id
1 'polypeptide(L)'
;MARWLEAEEFPTLRIVPGVQQPMTVAGRPVTFWENARDREEYARLDEPADLLHRLHRLRKPEAPDLPYLDPFAEVRGSLTTMEGPENEDHRHSSSSA
;
A
#
# COMPACT_ATOMS: atom_id res chain seq x y z
N MET A 1 8.68 4.74 10.43
CA MET A 1 7.72 3.66 10.16
C MET A 1 8.28 2.28 10.48
N ALA A 2 9.35 1.80 9.83
CA ALA A 2 9.85 0.45 10.08
C ALA A 2 10.25 0.13 11.54
N ARG A 3 10.94 1.04 12.23
CA ARG A 3 11.24 0.87 13.66
C ARG A 3 10.00 0.80 14.54
N TRP A 4 8.91 1.48 14.14
CA TRP A 4 7.64 1.39 14.85
C TRP A 4 6.96 0.05 14.59
N LEU A 5 6.89 -0.41 13.34
CA LEU A 5 6.35 -1.72 13.01
C LEU A 5 7.09 -2.85 13.74
N GLU A 6 8.41 -2.73 13.84
CA GLU A 6 9.25 -3.62 14.63
C GLU A 6 8.90 -3.60 16.13
N ALA A 7 8.62 -2.43 16.71
CA ALA A 7 8.18 -2.31 18.10
C ALA A 7 6.76 -2.84 18.35
N GLU A 8 5.88 -2.80 17.36
CA GLU A 8 4.54 -3.43 17.39
C GLU A 8 4.58 -4.94 17.11
N GLU A 9 5.79 -5.53 17.02
CA GLU A 9 6.02 -6.93 16.63
C GLU A 9 5.33 -7.32 15.31
N PHE A 10 5.10 -6.33 14.45
CA PHE A 10 4.46 -6.53 13.16
C PHE A 10 5.47 -7.09 12.15
N PRO A 11 5.09 -8.05 11.29
CA PRO A 11 5.97 -8.54 10.22
C PRO A 11 6.40 -7.39 9.30
N THR A 12 7.67 -6.98 9.38
CA THR A 12 8.24 -5.90 8.59
C THR A 12 9.65 -6.25 8.14
N LEU A 13 10.07 -5.67 7.02
CA LEU A 13 11.49 -5.64 6.63
C LEU A 13 12.30 -4.95 7.73
N ARG A 14 13.43 -5.55 8.10
CA ARG A 14 14.31 -5.04 9.16
C ARG A 14 15.32 -4.08 8.57
N ILE A 15 15.62 -3.01 9.30
CA ILE A 15 16.67 -2.06 8.92
C ILE A 15 18.02 -2.70 9.29
N VAL A 16 19.02 -2.59 8.39
CA VAL A 16 20.38 -3.07 8.70
C VAL A 16 20.94 -2.35 9.95
N PRO A 17 21.30 -3.07 11.02
CA PRO A 17 21.76 -2.48 12.27
C PRO A 17 23.13 -1.81 12.12
N GLY A 18 23.39 -0.79 12.93
CA GLY A 18 24.65 -0.05 12.91
C GLY A 18 24.82 0.95 11.75
N VAL A 19 23.86 1.01 10.81
CA VAL A 19 23.86 2.01 9.72
C VAL A 19 22.93 3.15 10.09
N GLN A 20 23.44 4.39 10.07
CA GLN A 20 22.60 5.59 10.15
C GLN A 20 21.87 5.79 8.83
N GLN A 21 20.54 5.83 8.87
CA GLN A 21 19.69 5.83 7.68
C GLN A 21 18.55 6.84 7.80
N PRO A 22 18.11 7.48 6.69
CA PRO A 22 18.61 7.28 5.34
C PRO A 22 20.00 7.86 5.13
N MET A 23 20.80 7.24 4.26
CA MET A 23 22.07 7.81 3.82
C MET A 23 21.89 8.61 2.53
N THR A 24 22.67 9.67 2.35
CA THR A 24 22.64 10.46 1.12
C THR A 24 23.70 9.96 0.14
N VAL A 25 23.27 9.41 -0.99
CA VAL A 25 24.16 8.96 -2.09
C VAL A 25 23.79 9.71 -3.35
N ALA A 26 24.75 10.43 -3.95
CA ALA A 26 24.52 11.25 -5.14
C ALA A 26 23.29 12.19 -5.00
N GLY A 27 23.09 12.77 -3.81
CA GLY A 27 21.96 13.66 -3.51
C GLY A 27 20.61 12.98 -3.29
N ARG A 28 20.56 11.64 -3.22
CA ARG A 28 19.32 10.86 -3.03
C ARG A 28 19.32 10.14 -1.68
N PRO A 29 18.18 10.10 -0.97
CA PRO A 29 18.06 9.28 0.24
C PRO A 29 18.02 7.79 -0.14
N VAL A 30 18.93 7.01 0.43
CA VAL A 30 19.03 5.56 0.25
C VAL A 30 18.85 4.87 1.59
N THR A 31 18.09 3.78 1.59
CA THR A 31 17.87 2.91 2.75
C THR A 31 18.26 1.47 2.40
N PHE A 32 18.82 0.77 3.38
CA PHE A 32 19.22 -0.63 3.34
C PHE A 32 18.39 -1.43 4.33
N TRP A 33 17.93 -2.57 3.85
CA TRP A 33 17.06 -3.48 4.54
C TRP A 33 17.68 -4.87 4.52
N GLU A 34 17.47 -5.64 5.58
CA GLU A 34 17.81 -7.06 5.57
C GLU A 34 16.89 -7.79 4.60
N ASN A 35 17.48 -8.62 3.75
CA ASN A 35 16.69 -9.48 2.88
C ASN A 35 16.02 -10.57 3.72
N ALA A 36 14.69 -10.67 3.62
CA ALA A 36 13.91 -11.66 4.34
C ALA A 36 13.97 -13.07 3.73
N ARG A 37 14.35 -13.22 2.44
CA ARG A 37 14.40 -14.50 1.73
C ARG A 37 15.55 -14.57 0.73
N ASP A 38 16.20 -15.74 0.65
CA ASP A 38 17.28 -16.00 -0.32
C ASP A 38 16.76 -16.29 -1.74
N ARG A 39 15.45 -16.45 -1.91
CA ARG A 39 14.81 -16.81 -3.18
C ARG A 39 13.54 -15.99 -3.39
N GLU A 40 13.21 -15.81 -4.67
CA GLU A 40 12.00 -15.14 -5.10
C GLU A 40 10.80 -16.06 -4.89
N GLU A 41 9.92 -15.68 -3.96
CA GLU A 41 8.70 -16.40 -3.63
C GLU A 41 7.56 -15.39 -3.46
N TYR A 42 6.45 -15.65 -4.13
CA TYR A 42 5.28 -14.79 -4.09
C TYR A 42 4.30 -15.29 -3.02
N ALA A 43 3.73 -14.34 -2.28
CA ALA A 43 2.65 -14.60 -1.35
C ALA A 43 1.36 -14.95 -2.10
N ARG A 44 0.50 -15.75 -1.47
CA ARG A 44 -0.88 -15.92 -1.92
C ARG A 44 -1.65 -14.61 -1.68
N LEU A 45 -2.74 -14.39 -2.40
CA LEU A 45 -3.50 -13.13 -2.32
C LEU A 45 -4.09 -12.84 -0.92
N ASP A 46 -4.45 -13.87 -0.18
CA ASP A 46 -5.00 -13.77 1.18
C ASP A 46 -3.95 -13.29 2.21
N GLU A 47 -2.69 -13.67 2.05
CA GLU A 47 -1.64 -13.35 3.03
C GLU A 47 -1.37 -11.83 3.16
N PRO A 48 -1.18 -11.05 2.07
CA PRO A 48 -1.08 -9.59 2.16
C PRO A 48 -2.37 -8.93 2.65
N ALA A 49 -3.54 -9.47 2.30
CA ALA A 49 -4.82 -8.91 2.74
C ALA A 49 -4.95 -8.99 4.27
N ASP A 50 -4.61 -10.14 4.85
CA ASP A 50 -4.59 -10.35 6.30
C ASP A 50 -3.56 -9.44 6.98
N LEU A 51 -2.36 -9.28 6.39
CA LEU A 51 -1.34 -8.36 6.91
C LEU A 51 -1.82 -6.91 6.89
N LEU A 52 -2.42 -6.45 5.79
CA LEU A 52 -2.97 -5.08 5.68
C LEU A 52 -4.08 -4.85 6.71
N HIS A 53 -4.96 -5.83 6.91
CA HIS A 53 -6.04 -5.74 7.90
C HIS A 53 -5.49 -5.62 9.33
N ARG A 54 -4.45 -6.40 9.66
CA ARG A 54 -3.75 -6.31 10.95
C ARG A 54 -3.04 -4.96 11.10
N LEU A 55 -2.37 -4.47 10.06
CA LEU A 55 -1.66 -3.19 10.07
C LEU A 55 -2.60 -2.02 10.39
N HIS A 56 -3.79 -2.00 9.76
CA HIS A 56 -4.80 -0.95 9.99
C HIS A 56 -5.41 -0.95 11.40
N ARG A 57 -5.16 -2.00 12.19
CA ARG A 57 -5.62 -2.10 13.58
C ARG A 57 -4.57 -1.67 14.60
N LEU A 58 -3.32 -1.50 14.19
CA LEU A 58 -2.27 -1.03 15.10
C LEU A 58 -2.57 0.39 15.57
N ARG A 59 -2.14 0.72 16.79
CA ARG A 59 -2.21 2.10 17.27
C ARG A 59 -1.33 2.97 16.38
N LYS A 60 -1.87 4.11 15.95
CA LYS A 60 -1.11 5.08 15.15
C LYS A 60 0.17 5.47 15.91
N PRO A 61 1.35 5.47 15.26
CA PRO A 61 2.57 5.94 15.89
C PRO A 61 2.45 7.43 16.22
N GLU A 62 3.05 7.86 17.32
CA GLU A 62 3.04 9.27 17.76
C GLU A 62 3.80 10.20 16.79
N ALA A 63 4.70 9.66 15.96
CA ALA A 63 5.43 10.40 14.93
C ALA A 63 6.00 9.48 13.82
N PRO A 64 6.28 9.99 12.61
CA PRO A 64 5.88 11.30 12.08
C PRO A 64 4.42 11.30 11.58
N ASP A 65 3.75 12.44 11.73
CA ASP A 65 2.43 12.63 11.13
C ASP A 65 2.60 12.68 9.60
N LEU A 66 2.07 11.66 8.92
CA LEU A 66 2.10 11.63 7.47
C LEU A 66 1.10 12.67 6.94
N PRO A 67 1.47 13.44 5.89
CA PRO A 67 0.51 14.33 5.26
C PRO A 67 -0.70 13.52 4.79
N TYR A 68 -1.89 14.11 4.91
CA TYR A 68 -3.11 13.49 4.43
C TYR A 68 -3.00 13.26 2.92
N LEU A 69 -3.03 11.98 2.52
CA LEU A 69 -3.17 11.59 1.12
C LEU A 69 -4.66 11.55 0.79
N ASP A 70 -5.08 12.32 -0.20
CA ASP A 70 -6.44 12.26 -0.73
C ASP A 70 -6.48 11.25 -1.91
N PRO A 71 -6.96 10.01 -1.70
CA PRO A 71 -6.89 8.96 -2.72
C PRO A 71 -7.80 9.23 -3.93
N PHE A 72 -8.74 10.16 -3.82
CA PHE A 72 -9.73 10.45 -4.86
C PHE A 72 -9.54 11.84 -5.48
N ALA A 73 -8.43 12.53 -5.19
CA ALA A 73 -8.15 13.85 -5.77
C ALA A 73 -8.19 13.83 -7.30
N GLU A 74 -7.46 12.89 -7.92
CA GLU A 74 -7.41 12.74 -9.39
C GLU A 74 -8.75 12.26 -9.96
N VAL A 75 -9.39 11.29 -9.31
CA VAL A 75 -10.61 10.65 -9.81
C VAL A 75 -11.79 11.61 -9.83
N ARG A 76 -11.90 12.53 -8.87
CA ARG A 76 -13.01 13.50 -8.84
C ARG A 76 -13.02 14.41 -10.07
N GLY A 77 -11.86 14.85 -10.55
CA GLY A 77 -11.76 15.62 -11.79
C GLY A 77 -12.33 14.84 -12.98
N SER A 78 -11.89 13.59 -13.14
CA SER A 78 -12.36 12.70 -14.21
C SER A 78 -13.87 12.41 -14.13
N LEU A 79 -14.40 12.15 -12.92
CA LEU A 79 -15.83 11.89 -12.72
C LEU A 79 -16.71 13.07 -13.11
N THR A 80 -16.21 14.30 -12.98
CA THR A 80 -16.96 15.51 -13.34
C THR A 80 -17.08 15.68 -14.87
N THR A 81 -16.13 15.13 -15.62
CA THR A 81 -16.11 15.15 -17.10
C THR A 81 -16.76 13.91 -17.71
N MET A 82 -17.02 12.89 -16.90
CA MET A 82 -17.62 11.65 -17.37
C MET A 82 -19.13 11.86 -17.53
N GLU A 83 -19.57 12.08 -18.76
CA GLU A 83 -20.99 11.92 -19.08
C GLU A 83 -21.34 10.44 -18.88
N GLY A 84 -22.36 10.18 -18.06
CA GLY A 84 -22.83 8.82 -17.82
C GLY A 84 -23.23 8.17 -19.15
N PRO A 85 -23.10 6.84 -19.28
CA PRO A 85 -23.59 6.16 -20.48
C PRO A 85 -25.05 6.57 -20.67
N GLU A 86 -25.34 7.11 -21.85
CA GLU A 86 -26.71 7.28 -22.31
C GLU A 86 -27.43 5.95 -22.13
N ASN A 87 -28.63 5.99 -21.54
CA ASN A 87 -29.39 4.82 -21.06
C ASN A 87 -29.71 3.82 -22.19
N GLU A 88 -28.72 3.08 -22.69
CA GLU A 88 -28.91 1.84 -23.41
C GLU A 88 -28.85 0.73 -22.37
N ASP A 89 -29.99 0.54 -21.71
CA ASP A 89 -30.32 -0.69 -21.01
C ASP A 89 -30.26 -1.83 -22.05
N HIS A 90 -29.11 -2.47 -22.19
CA HIS A 90 -28.96 -3.70 -22.96
C HIS A 90 -29.74 -4.80 -22.24
N ARG A 91 -31.03 -4.89 -22.56
CA ARG A 91 -31.92 -6.00 -22.22
C ARG A 91 -31.32 -7.27 -22.83
N HIS A 92 -30.53 -7.99 -22.03
CA HIS A 92 -30.11 -9.35 -22.33
C HIS A 92 -31.37 -10.23 -22.32
N SER A 93 -31.99 -10.37 -23.48
CA SER A 93 -33.07 -11.34 -23.69
C SER A 93 -32.41 -12.71 -23.82
N SER A 94 -32.40 -13.47 -22.72
CA SER A 94 -32.14 -14.91 -22.79
C SER A 94 -33.28 -15.56 -23.57
N SER A 95 -33.04 -15.85 -24.85
CA SER A 95 -33.87 -16.73 -25.65
C SER A 95 -33.53 -18.17 -25.25
N SER A 96 -34.41 -18.79 -24.47
CA SER A 96 -34.50 -20.26 -24.38
C SER A 96 -35.22 -20.79 -25.62
N ALA A 97 -34.56 -21.68 -26.36
CA ALA A 97 -35.16 -22.79 -27.11
C ALA A 97 -34.05 -23.77 -27.48
#